data_AF-A0A8T4R8Q9-F1
#
_entry.id   AF-A0A8T4R8Q9-F1
#
_cell.length_a   1.000
_cell.length_b   1.000
_cell.length_c   1.000
_cell.angle_alpha   90.00
_cell.angle_beta   90.00
_cell.angle_gamma   90.00
#
_symmetry.space_group_name_H-M   'P 1'
#
loop_
_entity.id
_entity.type
_entity.pdbx_description
1 polymer ?
#
loop_
_entity_poly.entity_id
_entity_poly.type
_entity_poly.pdbx_seq_one_letter_code
_entity_poly.pdbx_strand_id
1 'polypeptide(L)' 'MTASDDIDCPKCKSPMQKQFATISGNAKYLNWQCEVCSYKEMKCIGILK' A
#
# COMPACT_ATOMS: atom_id res chain seq x y z
N MET A 1 -5.44 -20.06 -6.96
CA MET A 1 -4.64 -18.92 -7.44
C MET A 1 -4.99 -17.75 -6.55
N THR A 2 -4.24 -17.57 -5.46
CA THR A 2 -4.46 -16.50 -4.49
C THR A 2 -4.21 -15.18 -5.17
N ALA A 3 -5.23 -14.32 -5.23
CA ALA A 3 -5.08 -12.91 -5.57
C ALA A 3 -4.24 -12.27 -4.45
N SER A 4 -2.92 -12.36 -4.60
CA SER A 4 -2.02 -11.45 -3.92
C SER A 4 -2.31 -10.09 -4.55
N ASP A 5 -2.88 -9.17 -3.78
CA ASP A 5 -2.99 -7.75 -4.14
C ASP A 5 -1.57 -7.13 -4.22
N ASP A 6 -0.74 -7.65 -5.12
CA ASP A 6 0.57 -7.13 -5.46
C ASP A 6 0.31 -5.83 -6.24
N ILE A 7 0.30 -4.72 -5.51
CA ILE A 7 0.18 -3.39 -6.10
C ILE A 7 1.48 -3.11 -6.85
N ASP A 8 1.42 -3.08 -8.17
CA ASP A 8 2.55 -2.68 -8.99
C ASP A 8 2.82 -1.17 -8.86
N CYS A 9 4.09 -0.81 -8.82
CA CYS A 9 4.49 0.58 -8.75
C CYS A 9 4.11 1.31 -10.04
N PRO A 10 3.37 2.44 -9.99
CA PRO A 10 2.98 3.18 -11.19
C PRO A 10 4.18 3.79 -11.95
N LYS A 11 5.35 3.91 -11.30
CA LYS A 11 6.56 4.47 -11.91
C LYS A 11 7.41 3.43 -12.65
N CYS A 12 7.66 2.28 -12.05
CA CYS A 12 8.61 1.29 -12.58
C CYS A 12 7.98 -0.08 -12.84
N LYS A 13 6.68 -0.25 -12.57
CA LYS A 13 5.93 -1.51 -12.68
C LYS A 13 6.54 -2.68 -11.89
N SER A 14 7.42 -2.38 -10.95
CA SER A 14 7.92 -3.38 -10.00
C SER A 14 6.91 -3.57 -8.88
N PRO A 15 6.80 -4.78 -8.30
CA PRO A 15 5.88 -5.03 -7.20
C PRO A 15 6.19 -4.11 -6.01
N MET A 16 5.17 -3.48 -5.44
CA MET A 16 5.31 -2.69 -4.22
C MET A 16 5.14 -3.57 -3.00
N GLN A 17 5.99 -3.36 -2.01
CA GLN A 17 5.88 -4.03 -0.73
C GLN A 17 5.01 -3.20 0.22
N LYS A 18 4.08 -3.88 0.90
CA LYS A 18 3.32 -3.29 2.00
C LYS A 18 4.26 -3.02 3.17
N GLN A 19 4.37 -1.75 3.57
CA GLN A 19 5.25 -1.33 4.66
C GLN A 19 4.55 -1.48 6.01
N PHE A 20 3.45 -0.76 6.22
CA PHE A 20 2.69 -0.81 7.47
C PHE A 20 1.28 -0.26 7.26
N ALA A 21 0.38 -0.62 8.18
CA ALA A 21 -0.94 0.00 8.27
C ALA A 21 -0.94 1.02 9.41
N THR A 22 -1.52 2.19 9.16
CA THR A 22 -1.66 3.27 10.14
C THR A 22 -3.13 3.54 10.37
N ILE A 23 -3.51 3.74 11.63
CA ILE A 23 -4.85 4.19 11.99
C ILE A 23 -4.76 5.69 12.26
N SER A 24 -5.59 6.48 11.57
CA SER A 24 -5.73 7.91 11.82
C SER A 24 -7.21 8.25 11.97
N GLY A 25 -7.58 8.68 13.18
CA GLY A 25 -8.98 8.81 13.59
C GLY A 25 -9.74 7.49 13.44
N ASN A 26 -10.88 7.54 12.74
CA ASN A 26 -11.70 6.36 12.44
C ASN A 26 -11.33 5.69 11.12
N ALA A 27 -10.17 5.97 10.52
CA ALA A 27 -9.79 5.37 9.24
C ALA A 27 -8.49 4.57 9.32
N LYS A 28 -8.46 3.45 8.60
CA LYS A 28 -7.28 2.61 8.38
C LYS A 28 -6.67 2.96 7.05
N TYR A 29 -5.39 3.31 7.08
CA TYR A 29 -4.55 3.57 5.93
C TYR A 29 -3.53 2.47 5.81
N LEU A 30 -3.20 2.12 4.57
CA LEU A 30 -2.15 1.17 4.26
C LEU A 30 -1.10 1.88 3.42
N ASN A 31 0.16 1.66 3.76
CA ASN A 31 1.30 2.27 3.10
C ASN A 31 2.03 1.21 2.29
N TRP A 32 2.35 1.54 1.05
CA TRP A 32 3.16 0.74 0.15
C TRP A 32 4.42 1.52 -0.23
N GLN A 33 5.53 0.80 -0.37
CA GLN A 33 6.77 1.35 -0.89
C GLN A 33 7.34 0.42 -1.95
N CYS A 34 7.76 1.02 -3.06
CA CYS A 34 8.55 0.34 -4.07
C CYS A 34 10.02 0.37 -3.66
N GLU A 35 10.66 -0.79 -3.58
CA GLU A 35 12.09 -0.88 -3.23
C GLU A 35 13.02 -0.46 -4.38
N VAL A 36 12.55 -0.54 -5.63
CA VAL A 36 13.35 -0.23 -6.83
C VAL A 36 13.51 1.29 -7.02
N CYS A 37 12.40 2.03 -6.98
CA CYS A 37 12.40 3.47 -7.24
C CYS A 37 12.08 4.32 -6.00
N SER A 38 11.98 3.70 -4.81
CA SER A 38 11.63 4.36 -3.55
C SER A 38 10.30 5.13 -3.56
N TYR A 39 9.42 4.84 -4.52
CA TYR A 39 8.09 5.44 -4.60
C TYR A 39 7.21 4.96 -3.44
N LYS A 40 6.44 5.86 -2.84
CA LYS A 40 5.55 5.58 -1.71
C LYS A 40 4.12 5.93 -2.08
N GLU A 41 3.19 5.04 -1.78
CA GLU A 41 1.75 5.25 -1.92
C GLU A 41 1.05 4.97 -0.60
N MET A 42 0.08 5.80 -0.23
CA MET A 42 -0.79 5.58 0.92
C MET A 42 -2.23 5.54 0.43
N LYS A 43 -3.00 4.55 0.89
CA LYS A 43 -4.39 4.34 0.47
C LYS A 43 -5.25 4.02 1.68
N CYS A 44 -6.43 4.62 1.75
CA CYS A 44 -7.41 4.30 2.77
C CYS A 44 -8.03 2.93 2.44
N ILE A 45 -7.94 1.99 3.37
CA ILE A 45 -8.45 0.61 3.20
C ILE A 45 -9.75 0.37 3.96
N GLY A 46 -10.19 1.30 4.81
CA GLY A 46 -11.47 1.18 5.50
C GLY A 46 -11.65 2.16 6.64
N ILE A 47 -12.88 2.25 7.12
CA ILE A 47 -13.28 3.02 8.29
C ILE A 47 -13.54 2.05 9.44
N LEU A 48 -12.97 2.34 10.61
CA LEU A 48 -13.24 1.68 11.88
C LEU A 48 -14.59 2.20 12.39
N LYS A 49 -15.62 1.35 12.35
CA LYS A 49 -16.93 1.58 12.98
C LYS A 49 -16.93 1.10 14.41
#